data_AF-A0A2B4SHW8-F1
#
_entry.id   AF-A0A2B4SHW8-F1
#
_cell.length_a   1.000
_cell.length_b   1.000
_cell.length_c   1.000
_cell.angle_alpha   90.00
_cell.angle_beta   90.00
_cell.angle_gamma   90.00
#
_symmetry.space_group_name_H-M   'P 1'
#
loop_
_entity.id
_entity.type
_entity.pdbx_description
1 polymer ?
#
loop_
_entity_poly.entity_id
_entity_poly.type
_entity_poly.pdbx_seq_one_letter_code
_entity_poly.pdbx_strand_id
1 'polypeptide(L)'
;MGQEQSNSFPGQMGHPNVPYTAQSLGKVKDEDGKSKSKQRAKLEDIMVVNAPTGKTKLVSKSEDLDIRNLNKLPYFLPLLRSTVNVPASRDLDFFDKFDLRPCLSLCSRYEKHLKQCAEAVSFDQSMLSSRIREMDSYCASVLRRVNDRYKRLSRVAMQMKKVEEMNANLRRIDANLKRLVPMMERHV
;
A
#
# COMPACT_ATOMS: atom_id res chain seq x y z
N MET A 1 43.98 22.05 -21.17
CA MET A 1 44.30 21.03 -20.15
C MET A 1 43.43 21.32 -18.94
N GLY A 2 42.39 20.59 -18.57
CA GLY A 2 42.11 19.17 -18.72
C GLY A 2 42.50 18.45 -17.42
N GLN A 3 41.52 18.20 -16.54
CA GLN A 3 41.44 17.20 -15.43
C GLN A 3 40.35 17.69 -14.44
N GLU A 4 39.10 17.24 -14.59
CA GLU A 4 38.53 16.03 -13.96
C GLU A 4 38.63 16.05 -12.42
N GLN A 5 37.59 16.60 -11.78
CA GLN A 5 37.34 16.36 -10.35
C GLN A 5 36.43 15.14 -10.22
N SER A 6 37.01 14.10 -9.64
CA SER A 6 36.47 12.79 -9.34
C SER A 6 35.27 12.86 -8.40
N ASN A 7 34.14 12.28 -8.82
CA ASN A 7 33.05 11.88 -7.95
C ASN A 7 33.49 10.69 -7.09
N SER A 8 33.75 10.95 -5.81
CA SER A 8 33.95 9.90 -4.80
C SER A 8 32.58 9.50 -4.24
N PHE A 9 32.06 8.34 -4.67
CA PHE A 9 30.96 7.65 -4.01
C PHE A 9 31.40 7.22 -2.61
N PRO A 10 30.73 7.63 -1.51
CA PRO A 10 30.95 6.98 -0.24
C PRO A 10 30.08 5.72 -0.17
N GLY A 11 30.77 4.59 -0.21
CA GLY A 11 30.60 3.54 0.79
C GLY A 11 29.21 2.92 0.89
N GLN A 12 29.12 1.71 0.35
CA GLN A 12 28.47 0.55 0.97
C GLN A 12 28.43 0.68 2.52
N MET A 13 27.38 1.31 3.04
CA MET A 13 27.05 1.26 4.47
C MET A 13 26.18 0.04 4.63
N GLY A 14 26.76 -1.00 5.24
CA GLY A 14 26.05 -2.21 5.60
C GLY A 14 24.75 -1.82 6.29
N HIS A 15 23.64 -2.19 5.67
CA HIS A 15 22.34 -2.03 6.29
C HIS A 15 22.40 -2.79 7.62
N PRO A 16 22.19 -2.12 8.77
CA PRO A 16 21.96 -2.87 10.00
C PRO A 16 20.83 -3.85 9.70
N ASN A 17 20.95 -5.06 10.24
CA ASN A 17 19.99 -6.14 10.05
C ASN A 17 18.66 -5.73 10.72
N VAL A 18 17.96 -4.80 10.08
CA VAL A 18 16.69 -4.22 10.49
C VAL A 18 15.63 -5.10 9.83
N PRO A 19 14.70 -5.68 10.61
CA PRO A 19 13.64 -6.48 10.06
C PRO A 19 12.67 -5.54 9.34
N TYR A 20 12.96 -5.24 8.07
CA TYR A 20 11.93 -4.79 7.16
C TYR A 20 10.79 -5.81 7.25
N THR A 21 9.58 -5.37 7.54
CA THR A 21 8.42 -6.21 7.30
C THR A 21 8.40 -6.50 5.81
N ALA A 22 8.68 -7.76 5.44
CA ALA A 22 8.70 -8.24 4.06
C ALA A 22 7.36 -8.00 3.30
N GLN A 23 6.35 -7.47 3.98
CA GLN A 23 5.07 -7.03 3.45
C GLN A 23 5.11 -5.63 2.81
N SER A 24 6.05 -4.74 3.19
CA SER A 24 6.15 -3.37 2.67
C SER A 24 7.00 -3.28 1.39
N LEU A 25 7.88 -4.25 1.14
CA LEU A 25 8.51 -4.46 -0.14
C LEU A 25 7.71 -5.53 -0.89
N GLY A 26 6.79 -5.10 -1.75
CA GLY A 26 6.12 -5.97 -2.70
C GLY A 26 7.12 -6.57 -3.70
N LYS A 27 7.90 -7.56 -3.28
CA LYS A 27 8.64 -8.53 -4.10
C LYS A 27 8.83 -9.81 -3.29
N VAL A 28 7.87 -10.73 -3.41
CA VAL A 28 8.18 -12.15 -3.23
C VAL A 28 9.09 -12.52 -4.40
N LYS A 29 10.40 -12.44 -4.17
CA LYS A 29 11.41 -13.11 -4.99
C LYS A 29 11.80 -14.36 -4.23
N ASP A 30 11.03 -15.42 -4.42
CA ASP A 30 11.59 -16.75 -4.30
C ASP A 30 12.49 -16.96 -5.53
N GLU A 31 13.63 -17.63 -5.34
CA GLU A 31 14.68 -17.96 -6.33
C GLU A 31 14.21 -18.94 -7.43
N ASP A 32 12.95 -18.85 -7.85
CA ASP A 32 12.45 -19.47 -9.09
C ASP A 32 11.22 -18.69 -9.55
N GLY A 33 11.38 -17.93 -10.63
CA GLY A 33 10.39 -16.95 -11.10
C GLY A 33 9.05 -17.55 -11.52
N LYS A 34 8.10 -17.66 -10.59
CA LYS A 34 6.66 -17.79 -10.88
C LYS A 34 5.81 -17.02 -9.86
N SER A 35 5.17 -15.95 -10.32
CA SER A 35 4.12 -15.24 -9.61
C SER A 35 2.92 -16.18 -9.36
N LYS A 36 2.58 -16.46 -8.09
CA LYS A 36 1.36 -17.21 -7.74
C LYS A 36 0.13 -16.34 -8.04
N SER A 37 -0.54 -16.64 -9.15
CA SER A 37 -1.90 -16.16 -9.42
C SER A 37 -2.85 -16.75 -8.36
N LYS A 38 -3.78 -15.93 -7.86
CA LYS A 38 -4.84 -16.38 -6.94
C LYS A 38 -5.65 -17.48 -7.63
N GLN A 39 -5.44 -18.74 -7.24
CA GLN A 39 -6.23 -19.87 -7.74
C GLN A 39 -7.69 -19.70 -7.28
N ARG A 40 -8.63 -19.80 -8.22
CA ARG A 40 -10.05 -19.96 -7.93
C ARG A 40 -10.28 -21.33 -7.30
N ALA A 41 -11.09 -21.39 -6.25
CA ALA A 41 -11.49 -22.63 -5.60
C ALA A 41 -12.08 -23.61 -6.63
N LYS A 42 -11.68 -24.88 -6.52
CA LYS A 42 -12.12 -25.95 -7.43
C LYS A 42 -13.28 -26.72 -6.80
N LEU A 43 -13.97 -27.54 -7.59
CA LEU A 43 -15.10 -28.35 -7.12
C LEU A 43 -14.73 -29.30 -5.97
N GLU A 44 -13.45 -29.67 -5.89
CA GLU A 44 -12.85 -30.47 -4.82
C GLU A 44 -12.66 -29.73 -3.48
N ASP A 45 -12.78 -28.40 -3.45
CA ASP A 45 -12.79 -27.58 -2.23
C ASP A 45 -14.19 -27.47 -1.57
N ILE A 46 -15.23 -28.00 -2.21
CA ILE A 46 -16.61 -27.94 -1.72
C ILE A 46 -16.90 -29.17 -0.86
N MET A 47 -16.83 -29.02 0.46
CA MET A 47 -17.21 -30.07 1.41
C MET A 47 -18.72 -30.00 1.71
N VAL A 48 -19.47 -31.03 1.30
CA VAL A 48 -20.90 -31.15 1.61
C VAL A 48 -21.05 -31.88 2.95
N VAL A 49 -21.53 -31.17 3.98
CA VAL A 49 -21.82 -31.75 5.30
C VAL A 49 -23.23 -32.37 5.25
N ASN A 50 -23.30 -33.67 5.01
CA ASN A 50 -24.55 -34.41 5.20
C ASN A 50 -24.75 -34.70 6.69
N ALA A 51 -26.00 -34.61 7.16
CA ALA A 51 -26.37 -35.07 8.49
C ALA A 51 -25.97 -36.56 8.67
N PRO A 52 -25.57 -37.00 9.88
CA PRO A 52 -24.96 -38.31 10.05
C PRO A 52 -26.00 -39.43 9.89
N THR A 53 -26.10 -40.01 8.69
CA THR A 53 -26.74 -41.31 8.48
C THR A 53 -25.67 -42.39 8.69
N GLY A 54 -25.82 -43.15 9.77
CA GLY A 54 -24.79 -44.02 10.39
C GLY A 54 -24.26 -45.21 9.59
N LYS A 55 -24.17 -45.14 8.26
CA LYS A 55 -23.57 -46.17 7.41
C LYS A 55 -22.91 -45.54 6.20
N THR A 56 -21.79 -44.85 6.40
CA THR A 56 -20.88 -44.54 5.29
C THR A 56 -19.47 -44.74 5.79
N LYS A 57 -18.80 -45.77 5.25
CA LYS A 57 -17.38 -46.00 5.46
C LYS A 57 -16.63 -44.73 5.06
N LEU A 58 -15.91 -44.18 6.03
CA LEU A 58 -15.06 -43.00 5.90
C LEU A 58 -14.26 -43.11 4.59
N VAL A 59 -14.48 -42.17 3.67
CA VAL A 59 -13.72 -42.07 2.44
C VAL A 59 -12.27 -41.81 2.84
N SER A 60 -11.44 -42.84 2.67
CA SER A 60 -10.00 -42.77 2.76
C SER A 60 -9.46 -41.95 1.59
N LYS A 61 -9.09 -40.70 1.85
CA LYS A 61 -8.11 -39.99 1.03
C LYS A 61 -7.43 -38.92 1.87
N SER A 62 -6.20 -39.27 2.27
CA SER A 62 -5.29 -38.54 3.16
C SER A 62 -5.92 -38.07 4.45
N GLU A 63 -5.53 -38.67 5.59
CA GLU A 63 -5.72 -38.01 6.89
C GLU A 63 -5.27 -36.56 6.75
N ASP A 64 -6.21 -35.63 6.95
CA ASP A 64 -5.94 -34.20 6.95
C ASP A 64 -4.72 -33.95 7.84
N LEU A 65 -3.77 -33.18 7.32
CA LEU A 65 -2.53 -32.89 8.02
C LEU A 65 -2.82 -32.30 9.40
N ASP A 66 -3.88 -31.50 9.50
CA ASP A 66 -4.33 -30.88 10.72
C ASP A 66 -4.93 -31.90 11.69
N ILE A 67 -5.74 -32.85 11.22
CA ILE A 67 -6.27 -33.96 12.05
C ILE A 67 -5.13 -34.84 12.56
N ARG A 68 -4.13 -35.13 11.71
CA ARG A 68 -2.94 -35.90 12.11
C ARG A 68 -2.07 -35.16 13.12
N ASN A 69 -1.97 -33.83 13.01
CA ASN A 69 -1.26 -33.01 13.98
C ASN A 69 -2.03 -32.89 15.30
N LEU A 70 -3.36 -32.76 15.25
CA LEU A 70 -4.22 -32.77 16.43
C LEU A 70 -4.15 -34.11 17.18
N ASN A 71 -4.11 -35.24 16.46
CA ASN A 71 -3.97 -36.57 17.06
C ASN A 71 -2.59 -36.82 17.70
N LYS A 72 -1.56 -36.03 17.34
CA LYS A 72 -0.24 -36.08 18.00
C LYS A 72 -0.19 -35.24 19.27
N LEU A 73 -1.16 -34.35 19.50
CA LEU A 73 -1.19 -33.57 20.72
C LEU A 73 -1.47 -34.51 21.90
N PRO A 74 -0.69 -34.42 22.98
CA PRO A 74 -0.98 -35.18 24.18
C PRO A 74 -2.34 -34.77 24.73
N TYR A 75 -3.17 -35.76 25.08
CA TYR A 75 -4.44 -35.51 25.73
C TYR A 75 -4.19 -34.78 27.05
N PHE A 76 -4.70 -33.56 27.16
CA PHE A 76 -4.65 -32.80 28.41
C PHE A 76 -5.91 -33.09 29.22
N LEU A 77 -5.73 -33.37 30.49
CA LEU A 77 -6.83 -33.40 31.44
C LEU A 77 -7.29 -31.94 31.64
N PRO A 78 -8.59 -31.71 31.86
CA PRO A 78 -9.09 -30.39 32.25
C PRO A 78 -8.26 -29.85 33.42
N LEU A 79 -7.76 -28.61 33.27
CA LEU A 79 -6.94 -27.95 34.30
C LEU A 79 -7.67 -27.85 35.65
N LEU A 80 -9.00 -27.80 35.59
CA LEU A 80 -9.91 -27.88 36.73
C LEU A 80 -10.71 -29.16 36.58
N ARG A 81 -10.49 -30.13 37.47
CA ARG A 81 -11.30 -31.35 37.56
C ARG A 81 -12.52 -31.07 38.45
N SER A 82 -13.28 -30.02 38.12
CA SER A 82 -14.52 -29.72 38.83
C SER A 82 -15.58 -30.75 38.47
N THR A 83 -15.53 -31.91 39.10
CA THR A 83 -16.70 -32.78 39.20
C THR A 83 -17.70 -32.07 40.11
N VAL A 84 -18.94 -31.90 39.63
CA VAL A 84 -20.03 -31.19 40.32
C VAL A 84 -20.32 -31.73 41.74
N ASN A 85 -19.77 -32.90 42.11
CA ASN A 85 -20.01 -33.58 43.38
C ASN A 85 -18.79 -33.69 44.33
N VAL A 86 -17.64 -33.07 44.04
CA VAL A 86 -16.46 -33.09 44.93
C VAL A 86 -16.18 -31.67 45.45
N PRO A 87 -15.95 -31.47 46.77
CA PRO A 87 -15.68 -30.14 47.31
C PRO A 87 -14.46 -29.53 46.62
N ALA A 88 -14.63 -28.31 46.10
CA ALA A 88 -13.67 -27.53 45.31
C ALA A 88 -12.29 -27.28 45.98
N SER A 89 -12.11 -27.74 47.22
CA SER A 89 -10.97 -27.44 48.07
C SER A 89 -9.70 -28.24 47.73
N ARG A 90 -9.77 -29.36 47.01
CA ARG A 90 -8.57 -30.14 46.63
C ARG A 90 -8.01 -29.82 45.25
N ASP A 91 -8.78 -29.11 44.41
CA ASP A 91 -8.36 -28.78 43.03
C ASP A 91 -7.46 -27.53 42.99
N LEU A 92 -7.52 -26.68 44.03
CA LEU A 92 -6.69 -25.47 44.09
C LEU A 92 -5.21 -25.75 44.46
N ASP A 93 -4.90 -26.88 45.10
CA ASP A 93 -3.52 -27.30 45.42
C ASP A 93 -2.65 -27.48 44.15
N PHE A 94 -3.27 -27.59 42.97
CA PHE A 94 -2.58 -27.57 41.68
C PHE A 94 -1.97 -26.19 41.36
N PHE A 95 -2.62 -25.10 41.78
CA PHE A 95 -2.10 -23.75 41.56
C PHE A 95 -0.83 -23.47 42.35
N ASP A 96 -0.62 -24.13 43.51
CA ASP A 96 0.64 -24.06 44.25
C ASP A 96 1.81 -24.71 43.50
N LYS A 97 1.52 -25.58 42.53
CA LYS A 97 2.51 -26.20 41.62
C LYS A 97 2.62 -25.47 40.28
N PHE A 98 1.79 -24.45 40.04
CA PHE A 98 1.79 -23.69 38.81
C PHE A 98 2.95 -22.69 38.82
N ASP A 99 4.02 -23.04 38.11
CA ASP A 99 5.16 -22.16 37.95
C ASP A 99 4.77 -20.93 37.09
N LEU A 100 4.81 -19.73 37.66
CA LEU A 100 4.56 -18.48 36.94
C LEU A 100 5.72 -18.06 36.01
N ARG A 101 6.93 -18.62 36.17
CA ARG A 101 8.12 -18.20 35.42
C ARG A 101 7.97 -18.37 33.90
N PRO A 102 7.40 -19.48 33.36
CA PRO A 102 7.12 -19.62 31.94
C PRO A 102 6.10 -18.60 31.42
N CYS A 103 5.09 -18.25 32.22
CA CYS A 103 4.09 -17.24 31.86
C CYS A 103 4.74 -15.84 31.76
N LEU A 104 5.56 -15.47 32.74
CA LEU A 104 6.32 -14.21 32.71
C LEU A 104 7.32 -14.18 31.54
N SER A 105 7.98 -15.29 31.24
CA SER A 105 8.87 -15.42 30.08
C SER A 105 8.12 -15.24 28.76
N LEU A 106 6.91 -15.79 28.64
CA LEU A 106 6.04 -15.58 27.49
C LEU A 106 5.65 -14.10 27.36
N CYS A 107 5.21 -13.45 28.45
CA CYS A 107 4.88 -12.03 28.44
C CYS A 107 6.06 -11.16 28.00
N SER A 108 7.27 -11.43 28.50
CA SER A 108 8.48 -10.69 28.10
C SER A 108 8.86 -10.91 26.63
N ARG A 109 8.71 -12.14 26.12
CA ARG A 109 8.90 -12.42 24.67
C ARG A 109 7.87 -11.70 23.83
N TYR A 110 6.61 -11.66 24.29
CA TYR A 110 5.53 -10.99 23.59
C TYR A 110 5.72 -9.46 23.58
N GLU A 111 6.11 -8.87 24.71
CA GLU A 111 6.48 -7.46 24.82
C GLU A 111 7.59 -7.09 23.82
N LYS A 112 8.68 -7.88 23.79
CA LYS A 112 9.78 -7.66 22.84
C LYS A 112 9.33 -7.74 21.39
N HIS A 113 8.49 -8.73 21.05
CA HIS A 113 7.96 -8.88 19.71
C HIS A 113 7.07 -7.70 19.32
N LEU A 114 6.15 -7.29 20.20
CA LEU A 114 5.30 -6.12 19.96
C LEU A 114 6.12 -4.84 19.78
N LYS A 115 7.17 -4.66 20.58
CA LYS A 115 8.10 -3.54 20.45
C LYS A 115 8.79 -3.55 19.09
N GLN A 116 9.31 -4.69 18.64
CA GLN A 116 9.91 -4.82 17.31
C GLN A 116 8.92 -4.50 16.19
N CYS A 117 7.68 -4.97 16.28
CA CYS A 117 6.63 -4.63 15.33
C CYS A 117 6.34 -3.12 15.31
N ALA A 118 6.24 -2.49 16.49
CA ALA A 118 5.99 -1.06 16.61
C ALA A 118 7.14 -0.22 16.03
N GLU A 119 8.39 -0.61 16.28
CA GLU A 119 9.58 0.04 15.74
C GLU A 119 9.63 -0.07 14.20
N ALA A 120 9.36 -1.26 13.64
CA ALA A 120 9.30 -1.45 12.19
C ALA A 120 8.22 -0.59 11.53
N VAL A 121 7.01 -0.56 12.11
CA VAL A 121 5.91 0.28 11.59
C VAL A 121 6.25 1.76 11.70
N SER A 122 6.82 2.21 12.82
CA SER A 122 7.20 3.61 13.01
C SER A 122 8.29 4.05 12.01
N PHE A 123 9.24 3.16 11.71
CA PHE A 123 10.27 3.42 10.70
C PHE A 123 9.65 3.58 9.31
N ASP A 124 8.80 2.64 8.89
CA ASP A 124 8.11 2.67 7.60
C ASP A 124 7.23 3.92 7.46
N GLN A 125 6.50 4.29 8.52
CA GLN A 125 5.67 5.49 8.55
C GLN A 125 6.51 6.77 8.42
N SER A 126 7.67 6.84 9.09
CA SER A 126 8.57 7.99 9.01
C SER A 126 9.14 8.15 7.60
N MET A 127 9.55 7.04 6.98
CA MET A 127 10.03 7.02 5.60
C MET A 127 8.93 7.45 4.62
N LEU A 128 7.72 6.90 4.75
CA LEU A 128 6.58 7.27 3.91
C LEU A 128 6.23 8.76 4.07
N SER A 129 6.23 9.27 5.30
CA SER A 129 5.98 10.69 5.58
C SER A 129 6.97 11.60 4.87
N SER A 130 8.25 11.25 4.86
CA SER A 130 9.28 12.00 4.12
C SER A 130 9.00 12.00 2.61
N ARG A 131 8.66 10.84 2.04
CA ARG A 131 8.36 10.73 0.59
C ARG A 131 7.12 11.49 0.17
N ILE A 132 6.08 11.52 1.00
CA ILE A 132 4.89 12.33 0.75
C ILE A 132 5.28 13.81 0.68
N ARG A 133 6.06 14.32 1.63
CA ARG A 133 6.50 15.74 1.64
C ARG A 133 7.34 16.11 0.41
N GLU A 134 8.22 15.22 -0.03
CA GLU A 134 8.99 15.40 -1.26
C GLU A 134 8.07 15.48 -2.49
N MET A 135 7.10 14.57 -2.58
CA MET A 135 6.13 14.53 -3.68
C MET A 135 5.24 15.77 -3.69
N ASP A 136 4.76 16.23 -2.53
CA ASP A 136 3.97 17.46 -2.41
C ASP A 136 4.75 18.67 -2.90
N SER A 137 6.04 18.75 -2.57
CA SER A 137 6.94 19.81 -3.04
C SER A 137 7.10 19.76 -4.57
N TYR A 138 7.21 18.57 -5.14
CA TYR A 138 7.27 18.38 -6.59
C TYR A 138 5.96 18.78 -7.28
N CYS A 139 4.81 18.35 -6.74
CA CYS A 139 3.48 18.71 -7.22
C CYS A 139 3.29 20.24 -7.22
N ALA A 140 3.68 20.93 -6.15
CA ALA A 140 3.62 22.39 -6.06
C ALA A 140 4.47 23.08 -7.16
N SER A 141 5.66 22.54 -7.44
CA SER A 141 6.53 23.04 -8.52
C SER A 141 5.90 22.87 -9.90
N VAL A 142 5.33 21.70 -10.18
CA VAL A 142 4.62 21.43 -11.45
C VAL A 142 3.42 22.35 -11.59
N LEU A 143 2.60 22.49 -10.54
CA LEU A 143 1.42 23.35 -10.55
C LEU A 143 1.80 24.81 -10.82
N ARG A 144 2.88 25.31 -10.21
CA ARG A 144 3.40 26.66 -10.48
C ARG A 144 3.78 26.84 -11.95
N ARG A 145 4.51 25.87 -12.54
CA ARG A 145 4.91 25.92 -13.96
C ARG A 145 3.69 25.92 -14.89
N VAL A 146 2.68 25.11 -14.60
CA VAL A 146 1.43 25.06 -15.37
C VAL A 146 0.69 26.40 -15.27
N ASN A 147 0.59 26.98 -14.07
CA ASN A 147 -0.06 28.26 -13.86
C ASN A 147 0.67 29.41 -14.60
N ASP A 148 2.00 29.40 -14.59
CA ASP A 148 2.78 30.40 -15.33
C ASP A 148 2.56 30.30 -16.85
N ARG A 149 2.45 29.07 -17.39
CA ARG A 149 2.09 28.85 -18.80
C ARG A 149 0.68 29.32 -19.10
N TYR A 150 -0.29 28.98 -18.24
CA TYR A 150 -1.67 29.41 -18.38
C TYR A 150 -1.78 30.95 -18.44
N LYS A 151 -1.11 31.66 -17.51
CA LYS A 151 -1.08 33.13 -17.51
C LYS A 151 -0.51 33.71 -18.81
N ARG A 152 0.57 33.11 -19.35
CA ARG A 152 1.14 33.54 -20.63
C ARG A 152 0.15 33.33 -21.78
N LEU A 153 -0.47 32.16 -21.86
CA LEU A 153 -1.47 31.86 -22.90
C LEU A 153 -2.68 32.79 -22.81
N SER A 154 -3.15 33.09 -21.59
CA SER A 154 -4.24 34.05 -21.37
C SER A 154 -3.90 35.45 -21.90
N ARG A 155 -2.67 35.95 -21.67
CA ARG A 155 -2.20 37.22 -22.23
C ARG A 155 -2.16 37.20 -23.77
N VAL A 156 -1.65 36.11 -24.36
CA VAL A 156 -1.60 35.94 -25.81
C VAL A 156 -3.00 35.92 -26.42
N ALA A 157 -3.95 35.22 -25.80
CA ALA A 157 -5.34 35.20 -26.24
C ALA A 157 -5.98 36.60 -26.21
N MET A 158 -5.70 37.39 -25.17
CA MET A 158 -6.16 38.78 -25.07
C MET A 158 -5.57 39.66 -26.18
N GLN A 159 -4.29 39.49 -26.52
CA GLN A 159 -3.66 40.19 -27.64
C GLN A 159 -4.27 39.78 -28.97
N MET A 160 -4.55 38.49 -29.19
CA MET A 160 -5.21 38.00 -30.40
C MET A 160 -6.56 38.66 -30.60
N LYS A 161 -7.38 38.74 -29.54
CA LYS A 161 -8.68 39.43 -29.59
C LYS A 161 -8.54 40.89 -30.02
N LYS A 162 -7.53 41.61 -29.51
CA LYS A 162 -7.26 43.00 -29.91
C LYS A 162 -6.87 43.11 -31.39
N VAL A 163 -6.11 42.15 -31.92
CA VAL A 163 -5.75 42.08 -33.34
C VAL A 163 -6.99 41.82 -34.20
N GLU A 164 -7.89 40.94 -33.77
CA GLU A 164 -9.16 40.68 -34.46
C GLU A 164 -10.03 41.94 -34.54
N GLU A 165 -10.16 42.69 -33.43
CA GLU A 165 -10.89 43.96 -33.39
C GLU A 165 -10.28 45.00 -34.36
N MET A 166 -8.96 45.10 -34.40
CA MET A 166 -8.25 46.00 -35.32
C MET A 166 -8.45 45.59 -36.79
N ASN A 167 -8.34 44.29 -37.09
CA ASN A 167 -8.60 43.74 -38.43
C ASN A 167 -10.03 44.05 -38.88
N ALA A 168 -11.02 43.89 -37.98
CA ALA A 168 -12.40 44.25 -38.26
C ALA A 168 -12.55 45.76 -38.59
N ASN A 169 -11.87 46.64 -37.85
CA ASN A 169 -11.88 48.07 -38.12
C ASN A 169 -11.21 48.42 -39.46
N LEU A 170 -10.08 47.80 -39.79
CA LEU A 170 -9.41 48.00 -41.08
C LEU A 170 -10.29 47.56 -42.25
N ARG A 171 -10.98 46.42 -42.13
CA ARG A 171 -11.95 45.96 -43.14
C ARG A 171 -13.10 46.95 -43.34
N ARG A 172 -13.58 47.59 -42.26
CA ARG A 172 -14.61 48.65 -42.35
C ARG A 172 -14.06 49.89 -43.08
N ILE A 173 -12.83 50.30 -42.77
CA ILE A 173 -12.18 51.45 -43.44
C ILE A 173 -12.00 51.17 -44.93
N ASP A 174 -11.47 49.99 -45.29
CA ASP A 174 -11.31 49.56 -46.68
C ASP A 174 -12.64 49.57 -47.45
N ALA A 175 -13.70 49.02 -46.86
CA ALA A 175 -15.05 49.06 -47.44
C ALA A 175 -15.57 50.50 -47.65
N ASN A 176 -15.34 51.38 -46.66
CA ASN A 176 -15.72 52.80 -46.77
C ASN A 176 -14.93 53.54 -47.86
N LEU A 177 -13.61 53.30 -47.95
CA LEU A 177 -12.76 53.88 -48.99
C LEU A 177 -13.19 53.43 -50.38
N LYS A 178 -13.40 52.12 -50.58
CA LYS A 178 -13.93 51.56 -51.83
C LYS A 178 -15.26 52.17 -52.24
N ARG A 179 -16.09 52.60 -51.28
CA ARG A 179 -17.35 53.31 -51.53
C ARG A 179 -17.14 54.79 -51.88
N LEU A 180 -16.24 55.48 -51.19
CA LEU A 180 -16.03 56.93 -51.31
C LEU A 180 -15.21 57.33 -52.54
N VAL A 181 -14.17 56.56 -52.91
CA VAL A 181 -13.28 56.89 -54.04
C VAL A 181 -14.07 57.10 -55.35
N PRO A 182 -14.99 56.19 -55.76
CA PRO A 182 -15.77 56.39 -56.99
C PRO A 182 -16.80 57.52 -56.90
N MET A 183 -17.15 57.99 -55.70
CA MET A 183 -17.99 59.18 -55.53
C MET A 183 -17.19 60.46 -55.76
N MET A 184 -15.94 60.50 -55.28
CA MET A 184 -15.06 61.65 -55.49
C MET A 184 -14.63 61.80 -56.96
N GLU A 185 -14.32 60.69 -57.63
CA GLU A 185 -13.97 60.68 -59.06
C GLU A 185 -15.10 61.17 -59.98
N ARG A 186 -16.34 61.23 -59.49
CA ARG A 186 -17.50 61.75 -60.25
C ARG A 186 -17.75 63.25 -60.03
N HIS A 187 -17.07 63.87 -59.07
CA HIS A 187 -17.25 65.28 -58.70
C HIS A 187 -16.01 66.15 -58.99
N VAL A 188 -14.99 65.58 -59.65
CA VAL A 188 -13.81 66.27 -60.22
C VAL A 188 -13.91 66.17 -61.74
#